data_AF-A0A954T463-F1
#
_entry.id   AF-A0A954T463-F1
#
_cell.length_a   1.000
_cell.length_b   1.000
_cell.length_c   1.000
_cell.angle_alpha   90.00
_cell.angle_beta   90.00
_cell.angle_gamma   90.00
#
_symmetry.space_group_name_H-M   'P 1'
#
loop_
_entity.id
_entity.type
_entity.pdbx_description
1 polymer ?
#
loop_
_entity_poly.entity_id
_entity_poly.type
_entity_poly.pdbx_seq_one_letter_code
_entity_poly.pdbx_strand_id
1 'polypeptide(L)'
;TVHAGYDVMFCDDPSFVGVALQCGPDGAVYLTDWYDVRHCHSPNAEQWDRSNGRLYRMKYDASYEPAVVDYWSASDDELVAALEHANDWHVRMARLVMAERAAAGELSNGALNALRRIKQMHPDPSRRVRALWALFSCGERDIEELINPLDAHELVRSWQIRLAAEAVEQGAAGKDEFGRWLQAQAQIESSLIVRKHHVLASHALSSDAAWPVLRVLASMPEHATDRDLPSLLWFAVGERMSQGNNDLLRGIA
;
A
#
# COMPACT_ATOMS: atom_id res chain seq x y z
N THR A 1 0.35 -19.32 26.64
CA THR A 1 -0.49 -18.18 26.20
C THR A 1 -1.66 -18.78 25.47
N VAL A 2 -2.90 -18.58 25.91
CA VAL A 2 -4.07 -19.08 25.17
C VAL A 2 -4.21 -18.19 23.94
N HIS A 3 -3.91 -18.74 22.77
CA HIS A 3 -4.06 -18.01 21.51
C HIS A 3 -5.54 -17.65 21.32
N ALA A 4 -5.82 -16.39 21.01
CA ALA A 4 -7.15 -15.95 20.63
C ALA A 4 -7.45 -16.44 19.21
N GLY A 5 -7.79 -17.73 19.07
CA GLY A 5 -8.07 -18.35 17.77
C GLY A 5 -8.11 -19.88 17.84
N TYR A 6 -8.52 -20.50 16.73
CA TYR A 6 -8.38 -21.93 16.48
C TYR A 6 -7.20 -22.11 15.52
N ASP A 7 -6.19 -22.88 15.92
CA ASP A 7 -5.05 -23.19 15.05
C ASP A 7 -5.51 -24.13 13.94
N VAL A 8 -5.57 -23.61 12.71
CA VAL A 8 -6.01 -24.38 11.52
C VAL A 8 -4.97 -25.43 11.11
N MET A 9 -3.71 -25.24 11.51
CA MET A 9 -2.60 -26.16 11.29
C MET A 9 -1.65 -26.09 12.49
N PHE A 10 -1.34 -27.25 13.07
CA PHE A 10 -0.37 -27.40 14.15
C PHE A 10 0.74 -28.35 13.71
N CYS A 11 1.98 -27.98 13.98
CA CYS A 11 3.17 -28.82 13.75
C CYS A 11 3.97 -28.85 15.06
N ASP A 12 4.19 -30.05 15.59
CA ASP A 12 4.94 -30.29 16.82
C ASP A 12 6.44 -30.58 16.58
N ASP A 13 6.87 -30.56 15.32
CA ASP A 13 8.27 -30.75 14.96
C ASP A 13 9.10 -29.49 15.29
N PRO A 14 10.06 -29.56 16.23
CA PRO A 14 10.86 -28.40 16.63
C PRO A 14 11.80 -27.89 15.53
N SER A 15 12.00 -28.67 14.47
CA SER A 15 12.82 -28.25 13.33
C SER A 15 12.03 -27.38 12.34
N PHE A 16 10.69 -27.42 12.38
CA PHE A 16 9.82 -26.72 11.45
C PHE A 16 9.55 -25.29 11.90
N VAL A 17 9.77 -24.34 10.99
CA VAL A 17 9.32 -22.95 11.12
C VAL A 17 8.67 -22.53 9.80
N GLY A 18 7.39 -22.14 9.83
CA GLY A 18 6.73 -21.57 8.66
C GLY A 18 7.30 -20.18 8.34
N VAL A 19 7.76 -19.97 7.11
CA VAL A 19 8.49 -18.74 6.72
C VAL A 19 7.65 -17.80 5.86
N ALA A 20 6.92 -18.35 4.88
CA ALA A 20 6.17 -17.55 3.94
C ALA A 20 4.90 -18.26 3.51
N LEU A 21 3.82 -17.49 3.40
CA LEU A 21 2.52 -17.96 2.91
C LEU A 21 2.07 -17.14 1.70
N GLN A 22 1.47 -17.79 0.71
CA GLN A 22 0.88 -17.16 -0.47
C GLN A 22 -0.43 -17.85 -0.84
N CYS A 23 -1.41 -17.10 -1.33
CA CYS A 23 -2.61 -17.67 -1.94
C CYS A 23 -2.34 -17.95 -3.43
N GLY A 24 -2.74 -19.10 -3.94
CA GLY A 24 -2.72 -19.42 -5.37
C GLY A 24 -4.00 -18.97 -6.10
N PRO A 25 -4.07 -19.15 -7.43
CA PRO A 25 -5.28 -18.85 -8.23
C PRO A 25 -6.50 -19.66 -7.77
N ASP A 26 -6.26 -20.87 -7.27
CA ASP A 26 -7.26 -21.83 -6.80
C ASP A 26 -7.75 -21.57 -5.36
N GLY A 27 -7.32 -20.47 -4.74
CA GLY A 27 -7.66 -20.14 -3.35
C GLY A 27 -6.92 -21.00 -2.31
N ALA A 28 -6.07 -21.94 -2.74
CA ALA A 28 -5.23 -22.70 -1.84
C ALA A 28 -4.12 -21.82 -1.26
N VAL A 29 -3.75 -22.07 -0.01
CA VAL A 29 -2.63 -21.41 0.67
C VAL A 29 -1.40 -22.29 0.55
N TYR A 30 -0.34 -21.74 -0.03
CA TYR A 30 0.97 -22.35 -0.18
C TYR A 30 1.88 -21.83 0.92
N LEU A 31 2.54 -22.72 1.64
CA LEU A 31 3.43 -22.40 2.76
C LEU A 31 4.81 -23.02 2.52
N THR A 32 5.87 -22.25 2.71
CA THR A 32 7.24 -22.77 2.77
C THR A 32 7.74 -22.85 4.20
N ASP A 33 8.61 -23.81 4.48
CA ASP A 33 9.28 -23.93 5.76
C ASP A 33 10.77 -23.57 5.71
N TRP A 34 11.28 -23.24 6.89
CA TRP A 34 12.67 -23.41 7.28
C TRP A 34 12.70 -24.66 8.15
N TYR A 35 13.51 -25.64 7.76
CA TYR A 35 13.57 -26.93 8.46
C TYR A 35 14.96 -27.20 9.06
N ASP A 36 15.27 -26.49 10.15
CA ASP A 36 16.47 -26.67 10.96
C ASP A 36 16.15 -26.15 12.37
N VAL A 37 16.58 -26.88 13.40
CA VAL A 37 16.44 -26.48 14.81
C VAL A 37 17.13 -25.15 15.13
N ARG A 38 18.08 -24.71 14.31
CA ARG A 38 18.83 -23.45 14.45
C ARG A 38 18.24 -22.36 13.56
N HIS A 39 17.21 -21.68 14.09
CA HIS A 39 16.56 -20.52 13.45
C HIS A 39 17.18 -19.16 13.87
N CYS A 40 18.00 -19.14 14.93
CA CYS A 40 18.60 -17.91 15.46
C CYS A 40 19.77 -17.38 14.61
N HIS A 41 20.06 -16.08 14.77
CA HIS A 41 21.14 -15.33 14.10
C HIS A 41 22.55 -15.80 14.48
N SER A 42 22.91 -17.04 14.13
CA SER A 42 24.28 -17.52 14.22
C SER A 42 25.14 -16.79 13.18
N PRO A 43 26.28 -16.19 13.56
CA PRO A 43 27.22 -15.62 12.60
C PRO A 43 27.91 -16.72 11.75
N ASN A 44 27.78 -18.00 12.13
CA ASN A 44 28.34 -19.12 11.40
C ASN A 44 27.29 -19.78 10.49
N ALA A 45 27.11 -19.21 9.30
CA ALA A 45 26.10 -19.61 8.32
C ALA A 45 26.30 -21.01 7.73
N GLU A 46 27.52 -21.58 7.82
CA GLU A 46 27.82 -22.93 7.31
C GLU A 46 27.12 -24.03 8.12
N GLN A 47 26.67 -23.70 9.33
CA GLN A 47 26.00 -24.65 10.20
C GLN A 47 24.57 -24.95 9.75
N TRP A 48 23.91 -24.05 9.02
CA TRP A 48 22.53 -24.25 8.59
C TRP A 48 22.42 -25.38 7.56
N ASP A 49 21.47 -26.27 7.77
CA ASP A 49 21.13 -27.27 6.77
C ASP A 49 20.37 -26.61 5.61
N ARG A 50 21.02 -26.57 4.44
CA ARG A 50 20.47 -26.02 3.19
C ARG A 50 20.00 -27.11 2.22
N SER A 51 20.11 -28.38 2.62
CA SER A 51 19.72 -29.52 1.78
C SER A 51 18.21 -29.80 1.82
N ASN A 52 17.48 -29.13 2.71
CA ASN A 52 16.08 -29.39 2.99
C ASN A 52 15.21 -28.11 2.86
N GLY A 53 13.91 -28.31 2.93
CA GLY A 53 12.87 -27.31 2.74
C GLY A 53 11.69 -27.93 1.99
N ARG A 54 10.48 -27.53 2.33
CA ARG A 54 9.23 -28.11 1.83
C ARG A 54 8.26 -27.02 1.42
N LEU A 55 7.46 -27.34 0.41
CA LEU A 55 6.31 -26.57 -0.02
C LEU A 55 5.05 -27.34 0.36
N TYR A 56 4.24 -26.75 1.22
CA TYR A 56 2.95 -27.27 1.64
C TYR A 56 1.85 -26.57 0.87
N ARG A 57 0.74 -27.28 0.61
CA ARG A 57 -0.49 -26.73 0.05
C ARG A 57 -1.66 -27.06 0.95
N MET A 58 -2.28 -26.04 1.52
CA MET A 58 -3.51 -26.12 2.29
C MET A 58 -4.69 -25.72 1.39
N LYS A 59 -5.69 -26.58 1.32
CA LYS A 59 -6.91 -26.37 0.54
C LYS A 59 -8.14 -26.68 1.37
N TYR A 60 -9.25 -26.00 1.07
CA TYR A 60 -10.54 -26.35 1.66
C TYR A 60 -11.22 -27.43 0.81
N ASP A 61 -11.26 -28.67 1.32
CA ASP A 61 -11.59 -29.84 0.51
C ASP A 61 -12.98 -29.77 -0.15
N ALA A 62 -13.97 -29.18 0.54
CA ALA A 62 -15.34 -29.12 0.05
C ALA A 62 -15.56 -28.19 -1.17
N SER A 63 -14.67 -27.23 -1.42
CA SER A 63 -14.82 -26.28 -2.52
C SER A 63 -13.55 -26.10 -3.35
N TYR A 64 -12.55 -26.95 -3.16
CA TYR A 64 -11.29 -26.83 -3.88
C TYR A 64 -11.42 -27.32 -5.32
N GLU A 65 -11.08 -26.45 -6.26
CA GLU A 65 -10.93 -26.79 -7.66
C GLU A 65 -9.58 -26.26 -8.17
N PRO A 66 -8.73 -27.10 -8.79
CA PRO A 66 -7.47 -26.64 -9.33
C PRO A 66 -7.71 -25.69 -10.51
N ALA A 67 -7.09 -24.51 -10.46
CA ALA A 67 -7.17 -23.50 -11.50
C ALA A 67 -5.80 -23.27 -12.14
N VAL A 68 -5.76 -23.27 -13.48
CA VAL A 68 -4.61 -22.81 -14.26
C VAL A 68 -5.04 -21.51 -14.93
N VAL A 69 -4.40 -20.41 -14.54
CA VAL A 69 -4.76 -19.07 -15.00
C VAL A 69 -3.54 -18.46 -15.68
N ASP A 70 -3.70 -18.04 -16.93
CA ASP A 70 -2.68 -17.32 -17.70
C ASP A 70 -3.17 -15.91 -18.03
N TYR A 71 -2.73 -14.94 -17.23
CA TYR A 71 -3.05 -13.53 -17.48
C TYR A 71 -2.23 -12.89 -18.59
N TRP A 72 -1.09 -13.45 -18.98
CA TRP A 72 -0.28 -12.87 -20.07
C TRP A 72 -1.00 -12.98 -21.42
N SER A 73 -1.80 -14.03 -21.60
CA SER A 73 -2.63 -14.24 -22.78
C SER A 73 -4.02 -13.56 -22.70
N ALA A 74 -4.38 -12.97 -21.56
CA ALA A 74 -5.71 -12.38 -21.36
C ALA A 74 -5.88 -11.04 -22.12
N SER A 75 -7.09 -10.70 -22.53
CA SER A 75 -7.41 -9.38 -23.04
C SER A 75 -7.34 -8.31 -21.96
N ASP A 76 -7.20 -7.04 -22.35
CA ASP A 76 -7.22 -5.92 -21.41
C ASP A 76 -8.53 -5.85 -20.59
N ASP A 77 -9.67 -6.18 -21.21
CA ASP A 77 -10.96 -6.21 -20.53
C ASP A 77 -11.01 -7.32 -19.46
N GLU A 78 -10.42 -8.48 -19.73
CA GLU A 78 -10.28 -9.57 -18.74
C GLU A 78 -9.35 -9.19 -17.59
N LEU A 79 -8.28 -8.44 -17.86
CA LEU A 79 -7.39 -7.91 -16.82
C LEU A 79 -8.12 -6.90 -15.93
N VAL A 80 -8.92 -6.00 -16.51
CA VAL A 80 -9.75 -5.06 -15.75
C VAL A 80 -10.75 -5.82 -14.88
N ALA A 81 -11.45 -6.81 -15.43
CA ALA A 81 -12.40 -7.64 -14.68
C ALA A 81 -11.74 -8.40 -13.52
N ALA A 82 -10.51 -8.86 -13.70
CA ALA A 82 -9.75 -9.57 -12.67
C ALA A 82 -9.42 -8.72 -11.43
N LEU A 83 -9.38 -7.38 -11.55
CA LEU A 83 -9.19 -6.49 -10.38
C LEU A 83 -10.37 -6.52 -9.40
N GLU A 84 -11.53 -6.97 -9.86
CA GLU A 84 -12.73 -7.12 -9.03
C GLU A 84 -12.82 -8.48 -8.34
N HIS A 85 -11.88 -9.39 -8.61
CA HIS A 85 -11.89 -10.74 -8.06
C HIS A 85 -11.73 -10.78 -6.54
N ALA A 86 -12.38 -11.74 -5.88
CA ALA A 86 -12.34 -11.89 -4.42
C ALA A 86 -10.97 -12.41 -3.94
N ASN A 87 -10.36 -13.35 -4.66
CA ASN A 87 -9.00 -13.81 -4.42
C ASN A 87 -7.99 -12.79 -4.96
N ASP A 88 -7.18 -12.22 -4.05
CA ASP A 88 -6.23 -11.16 -4.34
C ASP A 88 -5.08 -11.59 -5.26
N TRP A 89 -4.81 -12.90 -5.38
CA TRP A 89 -3.84 -13.40 -6.37
C TRP A 89 -4.17 -12.90 -7.78
N HIS A 90 -5.45 -12.96 -8.17
CA HIS A 90 -5.90 -12.52 -9.50
C HIS A 90 -5.69 -11.02 -9.71
N VAL A 91 -5.97 -10.23 -8.67
CA VAL A 91 -5.83 -8.78 -8.69
C VAL A 91 -4.36 -8.38 -8.85
N ARG A 92 -3.47 -9.04 -8.11
CA ARG A 92 -2.03 -8.77 -8.16
C ARG A 92 -1.44 -9.16 -9.51
N MET A 93 -1.83 -10.32 -10.05
CA MET A 93 -1.36 -10.77 -11.36
C MET A 93 -1.90 -9.89 -12.50
N ALA A 94 -3.18 -9.54 -12.47
CA ALA A 94 -3.75 -8.63 -13.46
C ALA A 94 -3.04 -7.29 -13.45
N ARG A 95 -2.82 -6.68 -12.29
CA ARG A 95 -2.07 -5.42 -12.17
C ARG A 95 -0.63 -5.53 -12.67
N LEU A 96 0.05 -6.65 -12.42
CA LEU A 96 1.40 -6.90 -12.93
C LEU A 96 1.41 -6.88 -14.46
N VAL A 97 0.55 -7.68 -15.10
CA VAL A 97 0.46 -7.74 -16.56
C VAL A 97 0.04 -6.40 -17.17
N MET A 98 -0.90 -5.68 -16.54
CA MET A 98 -1.27 -4.33 -16.98
C MET A 98 -0.09 -3.35 -16.92
N ALA A 99 0.72 -3.40 -15.86
CA ALA A 99 1.90 -2.56 -15.74
C ALA A 99 2.97 -2.91 -16.80
N GLU A 100 3.19 -4.19 -17.07
CA GLU A 100 4.08 -4.67 -18.14
C GLU A 100 3.62 -4.14 -19.52
N ARG A 101 2.32 -4.30 -19.83
CA ARG A 101 1.73 -3.79 -21.08
C ARG A 101 1.80 -2.27 -21.19
N ALA A 102 1.55 -1.55 -20.10
CA ALA A 102 1.64 -0.09 -20.10
C ALA A 102 3.08 0.37 -20.37
N ALA A 103 4.07 -0.26 -19.74
CA ALA A 103 5.49 0.02 -19.96
C ALA A 103 5.93 -0.28 -21.41
N ALA A 104 5.32 -1.28 -22.06
CA ALA A 104 5.54 -1.60 -23.47
C ALA A 104 4.74 -0.72 -24.45
N GLY A 105 3.82 0.12 -23.96
CA GLY A 105 2.91 0.90 -24.81
C GLY A 105 1.80 0.07 -25.47
N GLU A 106 1.51 -1.12 -24.93
CA GLU A 106 0.56 -2.09 -25.46
C GLU A 106 -0.80 -2.06 -24.73
N LEU A 107 -0.86 -1.46 -23.54
CA LEU A 107 -2.11 -1.33 -22.79
C LEU A 107 -3.04 -0.32 -23.46
N SER A 108 -4.28 -0.72 -23.71
CA SER A 108 -5.26 0.13 -24.38
C SER A 108 -5.72 1.32 -23.52
N ASN A 109 -5.99 2.44 -24.18
CA ASN A 109 -6.68 3.59 -23.55
C ASN A 109 -8.08 3.19 -23.01
N GLY A 110 -8.70 2.17 -23.58
CA GLY A 110 -9.96 1.59 -23.09
C GLY A 110 -9.81 1.04 -21.68
N ALA A 111 -8.74 0.27 -21.43
CA ALA A 111 -8.43 -0.27 -20.10
C ALA A 111 -8.20 0.84 -19.08
N LEU A 112 -7.39 1.85 -19.42
CA LEU A 112 -7.13 3.00 -18.55
C LEU A 112 -8.41 3.75 -18.19
N ASN A 113 -9.30 3.98 -19.17
CA ASN A 113 -10.59 4.61 -18.93
C ASN A 113 -11.53 3.76 -18.07
N ALA A 114 -11.49 2.43 -18.21
CA ALA A 114 -12.24 1.53 -17.35
C ALA A 114 -11.75 1.59 -15.90
N LEU A 115 -10.42 1.63 -15.68
CA LEU A 115 -9.84 1.83 -14.35
C LEU A 115 -10.24 3.17 -13.73
N ARG A 116 -10.21 4.27 -14.50
CA ARG A 116 -10.68 5.59 -14.04
C ARG A 116 -12.13 5.54 -13.59
N ARG A 117 -12.99 4.85 -14.35
CA ARG A 117 -14.40 4.61 -13.98
C ARG A 117 -14.53 3.82 -12.68
N ILE A 118 -13.75 2.73 -12.49
CA ILE A 118 -13.78 1.95 -11.24
C ILE A 118 -13.32 2.82 -10.07
N LYS A 119 -12.19 3.54 -10.21
CA LYS A 119 -11.66 4.48 -9.21
C LYS A 119 -12.71 5.49 -8.75
N GLN A 120 -13.54 5.99 -9.65
CA GLN A 120 -14.50 7.07 -9.34
C GLN A 120 -15.87 6.57 -8.87
N MET A 121 -16.37 5.47 -9.44
CA MET A 121 -17.80 5.12 -9.34
C MET A 121 -18.09 3.79 -8.67
N HIS A 122 -17.08 2.93 -8.43
CA HIS A 122 -17.35 1.61 -7.85
C HIS A 122 -17.86 1.75 -6.40
N PRO A 123 -18.94 1.06 -5.98
CA PRO A 123 -19.53 1.23 -4.65
C PRO A 123 -18.59 0.77 -3.51
N ASP A 124 -17.85 -0.31 -3.73
CA ASP A 124 -16.86 -0.82 -2.76
C ASP A 124 -15.55 -0.01 -2.79
N PRO A 125 -15.14 0.63 -1.67
CA PRO A 125 -13.87 1.35 -1.57
C PRO A 125 -12.64 0.49 -1.87
N SER A 126 -12.68 -0.81 -1.59
CA SER A 126 -11.57 -1.72 -1.87
C SER A 126 -11.27 -1.79 -3.37
N ARG A 127 -12.31 -1.78 -4.21
CA ARG A 127 -12.16 -1.80 -5.67
C ARG A 127 -11.69 -0.46 -6.21
N ARG A 128 -12.14 0.64 -5.63
CA ARG A 128 -11.63 1.99 -5.96
C ARG A 128 -10.13 2.10 -5.68
N VAL A 129 -9.66 1.61 -4.53
CA VAL A 129 -8.23 1.55 -4.20
C VAL A 129 -7.45 0.65 -5.17
N ARG A 130 -7.99 -0.52 -5.53
CA ARG A 130 -7.33 -1.43 -6.51
C ARG A 130 -7.16 -0.78 -7.88
N ALA A 131 -8.18 -0.09 -8.37
CA ALA A 131 -8.11 0.65 -9.62
C ALA A 131 -7.11 1.81 -9.54
N LEU A 132 -7.09 2.53 -8.43
CA LEU A 132 -6.11 3.59 -8.17
C LEU A 132 -4.66 3.04 -8.19
N TRP A 133 -4.41 1.88 -7.55
CA TRP A 133 -3.10 1.22 -7.64
C TRP A 133 -2.76 0.75 -9.04
N ALA A 134 -3.74 0.24 -9.79
CA ALA A 134 -3.54 -0.22 -11.16
C ALA A 134 -3.16 0.93 -12.09
N LEU A 135 -3.89 2.06 -12.04
CA LEU A 135 -3.56 3.29 -12.76
C LEU A 135 -2.12 3.73 -12.48
N PHE A 136 -1.76 3.85 -11.20
CA PHE A 136 -0.42 4.27 -10.81
C PHE A 136 0.67 3.29 -11.30
N SER A 137 0.41 1.98 -11.25
CA SER A 137 1.32 0.94 -11.76
C SER A 137 1.47 0.99 -13.28
N CYS A 138 0.45 1.46 -13.99
CA CYS A 138 0.47 1.68 -15.45
C CYS A 138 1.14 3.00 -15.85
N GLY A 139 1.70 3.75 -14.90
CA GLY A 139 2.41 5.00 -15.17
C GLY A 139 1.55 6.26 -15.10
N GLU A 140 0.27 6.16 -14.71
CA GLU A 140 -0.60 7.32 -14.52
C GLU A 140 -0.20 8.07 -13.24
N ARG A 141 0.50 9.19 -13.40
CA ARG A 141 1.10 10.00 -12.30
C ARG A 141 0.58 11.43 -12.23
N ASP A 142 -0.43 11.76 -13.01
CA ASP A 142 -1.02 13.09 -12.96
C ASP A 142 -1.59 13.35 -11.55
N ILE A 143 -1.06 14.36 -10.87
CA ILE A 143 -1.39 14.63 -9.47
C ILE A 143 -2.87 14.99 -9.33
N GLU A 144 -3.39 15.79 -10.26
CA GLU A 144 -4.79 16.22 -10.27
C GLU A 144 -5.72 15.01 -10.42
N GLU A 145 -5.40 14.10 -11.34
CA GLU A 145 -6.15 12.85 -11.51
C GLU A 145 -6.06 11.95 -10.27
N LEU A 146 -4.91 11.90 -9.58
CA LEU A 146 -4.76 11.07 -8.38
C LEU A 146 -5.63 11.56 -7.23
N ILE A 147 -5.64 12.87 -6.97
CA ILE A 147 -6.29 13.45 -5.78
C ILE A 147 -7.72 13.92 -6.00
N ASN A 148 -8.14 14.15 -7.25
CA ASN A 148 -9.48 14.62 -7.58
C ASN A 148 -10.33 13.59 -8.35
N PRO A 149 -11.66 13.54 -8.08
CA PRO A 149 -12.31 14.10 -6.89
C PRO A 149 -11.81 13.39 -5.61
N LEU A 150 -11.95 14.06 -4.47
CA LEU A 150 -11.67 13.46 -3.17
C LEU A 150 -12.73 12.39 -2.85
N ASP A 151 -12.27 11.20 -2.44
CA ASP A 151 -13.18 10.10 -2.15
C ASP A 151 -13.92 10.25 -0.80
N ALA A 152 -15.14 9.75 -0.71
CA ALA A 152 -15.91 9.73 0.53
C ALA A 152 -15.29 8.82 1.62
N HIS A 153 -14.58 7.77 1.21
CA HIS A 153 -14.00 6.77 2.12
C HIS A 153 -12.55 7.10 2.47
N GLU A 154 -12.25 7.12 3.77
CA GLU A 154 -10.93 7.51 4.32
C GLU A 154 -9.76 6.68 3.77
N LEU A 155 -9.94 5.37 3.56
CA LEU A 155 -8.90 4.52 2.99
C LEU A 155 -8.55 4.89 1.54
N VAL A 156 -9.54 5.31 0.74
CA VAL A 156 -9.27 5.73 -0.64
C VAL A 156 -8.52 7.07 -0.62
N ARG A 157 -8.98 8.04 0.18
CA ARG A 157 -8.29 9.33 0.36
C ARG A 157 -6.83 9.16 0.82
N SER A 158 -6.60 8.25 1.77
CA SER A 158 -5.27 7.88 2.26
C SER A 158 -4.35 7.43 1.13
N TRP A 159 -4.85 6.60 0.21
CA TRP A 159 -4.11 6.16 -0.96
C TRP A 159 -3.94 7.23 -2.02
N GLN A 160 -4.93 8.11 -2.24
CA GLN A 160 -4.79 9.26 -3.15
C GLN A 160 -3.63 10.15 -2.71
N ILE A 161 -3.57 10.51 -1.42
CA ILE A 161 -2.49 11.32 -0.84
C ILE A 161 -1.15 10.62 -0.95
N ARG A 162 -1.09 9.33 -0.60
CA ARG A 162 0.15 8.55 -0.65
C ARG A 162 0.73 8.47 -2.06
N LEU A 163 -0.09 8.17 -3.05
CA LEU A 163 0.37 8.03 -4.43
C LEU A 163 0.70 9.38 -5.06
N ALA A 164 -0.01 10.45 -4.71
CA ALA A 164 0.35 11.79 -5.15
C ALA A 164 1.70 12.23 -4.57
N ALA A 165 1.98 11.93 -3.30
CA ALA A 165 3.30 12.17 -2.70
C ALA A 165 4.38 11.35 -3.40
N GLU A 166 4.13 10.06 -3.67
CA GLU A 166 5.07 9.20 -4.39
C GLU A 166 5.31 9.68 -5.83
N ALA A 167 4.27 10.15 -6.54
CA ALA A 167 4.41 10.77 -7.85
C ALA A 167 5.31 12.01 -7.80
N VAL A 168 5.14 12.89 -6.79
CA VAL A 168 6.00 14.06 -6.58
C VAL A 168 7.45 13.65 -6.33
N GLU A 169 7.69 12.65 -5.49
CA GLU A 169 9.04 12.11 -5.22
C GLU A 169 9.68 11.51 -6.48
N GLN A 170 8.87 10.91 -7.34
CA GLN A 170 9.28 10.37 -8.65
C GLN A 170 9.39 11.45 -9.75
N GLY A 171 9.23 12.74 -9.42
CA GLY A 171 9.45 13.85 -10.32
C GLY A 171 8.25 14.26 -11.19
N ALA A 172 7.02 13.84 -10.82
CA ALA A 172 5.81 14.33 -11.47
C ALA A 172 5.70 15.86 -11.32
N ALA A 173 5.15 16.51 -12.35
CA ALA A 173 4.82 17.93 -12.29
C ALA A 173 3.73 18.19 -11.25
N GLY A 174 3.65 19.41 -10.72
CA GLY A 174 2.59 19.81 -9.78
C GLY A 174 2.94 19.74 -8.30
N LYS A 175 4.22 19.60 -7.92
CA LYS A 175 4.67 19.60 -6.50
C LYS A 175 4.11 20.77 -5.67
N ASP A 176 4.15 21.99 -6.22
CA ASP A 176 3.66 23.18 -5.50
C ASP A 176 2.13 23.19 -5.36
N GLU A 177 1.43 22.67 -6.37
CA GLU A 177 -0.02 22.51 -6.35
C GLU A 177 -0.44 21.44 -5.34
N PHE A 178 0.25 20.31 -5.33
CA PHE A 178 0.07 19.26 -4.33
C PHE A 178 0.29 19.79 -2.91
N GLY A 179 1.34 20.59 -2.68
CA GLY A 179 1.60 21.19 -1.38
C GLY A 179 0.47 22.13 -0.91
N ARG A 180 -0.03 22.99 -1.79
CA ARG A 180 -1.18 23.87 -1.49
C ARG A 180 -2.45 23.08 -1.22
N TRP A 181 -2.72 22.06 -2.02
CA TRP A 181 -3.87 21.18 -1.84
C TRP A 181 -3.78 20.42 -0.51
N LEU A 182 -2.61 19.85 -0.18
CA LEU A 182 -2.38 19.10 1.04
C LEU A 182 -2.56 19.98 2.29
N GLN A 183 -2.10 21.22 2.23
CA GLN A 183 -2.35 22.20 3.30
C GLN A 183 -3.84 22.49 3.47
N ALA A 184 -4.57 22.71 2.37
CA ALA A 184 -6.01 22.99 2.42
C ALA A 184 -6.81 21.79 2.96
N GLN A 185 -6.48 20.58 2.51
CA GLN A 185 -7.12 19.35 2.98
C GLN A 185 -6.83 19.06 4.46
N ALA A 186 -5.60 19.32 4.93
CA ALA A 186 -5.24 19.12 6.32
C ALA A 186 -6.14 19.91 7.29
N GLN A 187 -6.66 21.08 6.88
CA GLN A 187 -7.55 21.92 7.70
C GLN A 187 -8.94 21.31 7.92
N ILE A 188 -9.43 20.51 6.96
CA ILE A 188 -10.82 20.03 6.94
C ILE A 188 -10.93 18.51 7.11
N GLU A 189 -9.83 17.76 6.97
CA GLU A 189 -9.84 16.30 7.13
C GLU A 189 -10.13 15.92 8.58
N SER A 190 -11.13 15.06 8.78
CA SER A 190 -11.58 14.60 10.10
C SER A 190 -11.00 13.23 10.47
N SER A 191 -10.60 12.43 9.50
CA SER A 191 -10.06 11.08 9.72
C SER A 191 -8.62 11.13 10.20
N LEU A 192 -8.35 10.52 11.37
CA LEU A 192 -7.00 10.39 11.92
C LEU A 192 -6.09 9.57 10.99
N ILE A 193 -6.60 8.53 10.31
CA ILE A 193 -5.77 7.76 9.37
C ILE A 193 -5.37 8.61 8.16
N VAL A 194 -6.28 9.43 7.62
CA VAL A 194 -5.93 10.31 6.49
C VAL A 194 -4.97 11.41 6.93
N ARG A 195 -5.10 11.93 8.15
CA ARG A 195 -4.13 12.88 8.72
C ARG A 195 -2.72 12.28 8.86
N LYS A 196 -2.58 10.98 9.19
CA LYS A 196 -1.27 10.29 9.15
C LYS A 196 -0.66 10.36 7.75
N HIS A 197 -1.47 10.16 6.71
CA HIS A 197 -1.02 10.28 5.33
C HIS A 197 -0.68 11.71 4.93
N HIS A 198 -1.29 12.75 5.52
CA HIS A 198 -0.83 14.14 5.35
C HIS A 198 0.55 14.37 5.95
N VAL A 199 0.81 13.87 7.16
CA VAL A 199 2.14 13.97 7.78
C VAL A 199 3.18 13.28 6.90
N LEU A 200 2.91 12.05 6.46
CA LEU A 200 3.80 11.29 5.59
C LEU A 200 4.02 11.98 4.23
N ALA A 201 2.96 12.45 3.58
CA ALA A 201 3.05 13.15 2.30
C ALA A 201 3.82 14.48 2.38
N SER A 202 3.92 15.08 3.57
CA SER A 202 4.70 16.30 3.74
C SER A 202 6.17 16.10 3.37
N HIS A 203 6.73 14.88 3.53
CA HIS A 203 8.12 14.55 3.18
C HIS A 203 8.44 14.72 1.70
N ALA A 204 7.44 14.59 0.82
CA ALA A 204 7.60 14.84 -0.61
C ALA A 204 7.74 16.34 -0.95
N LEU A 205 7.38 17.24 -0.02
CA LEU A 205 7.32 18.69 -0.23
C LEU A 205 8.66 19.39 0.11
N SER A 206 8.83 20.63 -0.37
CA SER A 206 9.90 21.50 0.16
C SER A 206 9.63 21.86 1.62
N SER A 207 10.66 22.29 2.37
CA SER A 207 10.47 22.71 3.76
C SER A 207 9.41 23.80 3.88
N ASP A 208 9.42 24.80 2.99
CA ASP A 208 8.46 25.92 3.00
C ASP A 208 7.01 25.48 2.76
N ALA A 209 6.79 24.48 1.89
CA ALA A 209 5.45 23.95 1.62
C ALA A 209 4.98 22.96 2.69
N ALA A 210 5.90 22.21 3.32
CA ALA A 210 5.57 21.22 4.34
C ALA A 210 5.22 21.84 5.70
N TRP A 211 5.91 22.91 6.10
CA TRP A 211 5.72 23.55 7.41
C TRP A 211 4.28 24.00 7.68
N PRO A 212 3.57 24.63 6.74
CA PRO A 212 2.16 24.97 6.91
C PRO A 212 1.27 23.74 7.18
N VAL A 213 1.52 22.62 6.49
CA VAL A 213 0.79 21.36 6.71
C VAL A 213 1.03 20.83 8.12
N LEU A 214 2.31 20.73 8.52
CA LEU A 214 2.69 20.19 9.82
C LEU A 214 2.21 21.05 10.99
N ARG A 215 2.21 22.38 10.84
CA ARG A 215 1.71 23.31 11.87
C ARG A 215 0.23 23.09 12.14
N VAL A 216 -0.56 22.92 11.07
CA VAL A 216 -2.01 22.65 11.18
C VAL A 216 -2.24 21.35 11.94
N LEU A 217 -1.57 20.28 11.52
CA LEU A 217 -1.73 18.97 12.14
C LEU A 217 -1.24 18.97 13.60
N ALA A 218 -0.08 19.56 13.89
CA ALA A 218 0.45 19.64 15.26
C ALA A 218 -0.42 20.45 16.24
N SER A 219 -1.25 21.36 15.73
CA SER A 219 -2.15 22.17 16.56
C SER A 219 -3.45 21.45 16.96
N MET A 220 -3.70 20.26 16.44
CA MET A 220 -4.94 19.52 16.67
C MET A 220 -4.86 18.65 17.92
N PRO A 221 -5.71 18.90 18.95
CA PRO A 221 -5.62 18.19 20.22
C PRO A 221 -5.96 16.69 20.11
N GLU A 222 -6.77 16.29 19.13
CA GLU A 222 -7.16 14.89 18.94
C GLU A 222 -5.97 13.98 18.61
N HIS A 223 -4.85 14.56 18.16
CA HIS A 223 -3.68 13.79 17.76
C HIS A 223 -2.89 13.28 18.98
N ALA A 224 -3.00 13.96 20.13
CA ALA A 224 -2.24 13.63 21.34
C ALA A 224 -2.55 12.24 21.91
N THR A 225 -3.72 11.68 21.61
CA THR A 225 -4.16 10.37 22.10
C THR A 225 -4.13 9.26 21.04
N ASP A 226 -3.82 9.60 19.78
CA ASP A 226 -3.62 8.59 18.73
C ASP A 226 -2.27 7.88 18.93
N ARG A 227 -2.23 6.58 18.61
CA ARG A 227 -1.04 5.73 18.79
C ARG A 227 0.17 6.19 17.98
N ASP A 228 -0.04 6.69 16.76
CA ASP A 228 1.02 6.88 15.77
C ASP A 228 1.26 8.36 15.41
N LEU A 229 0.21 9.20 15.40
CA LEU A 229 0.28 10.61 14.98
C LEU A 229 1.31 11.45 15.75
N PRO A 230 1.41 11.37 17.10
CA PRO A 230 2.43 12.13 17.83
C PRO A 230 3.85 11.80 17.38
N SER A 231 4.13 10.51 17.16
CA SER A 231 5.43 10.04 16.69
C SER A 231 5.70 10.48 15.26
N LEU A 232 4.72 10.33 14.35
CA LEU A 232 4.86 10.75 12.96
C LEU A 232 5.12 12.27 12.85
N LEU A 233 4.37 13.08 13.59
CA LEU A 233 4.57 14.53 13.63
C LEU A 233 5.94 14.89 14.18
N TRP A 234 6.36 14.25 15.27
CA TRP A 234 7.68 14.46 15.85
C TRP A 234 8.80 14.18 14.84
N PHE A 235 8.73 13.06 14.11
CA PHE A 235 9.72 12.73 13.10
C PHE A 235 9.70 13.72 11.92
N ALA A 236 8.52 14.09 11.42
CA ALA A 236 8.40 15.03 10.31
C ALA A 236 8.91 16.44 10.68
N VAL A 237 8.62 16.91 11.89
CA VAL A 237 9.13 18.20 12.42
C VAL A 237 10.63 18.13 12.65
N GLY A 238 11.11 17.08 13.32
CA GLY A 238 12.51 16.90 13.68
C GLY A 238 13.44 16.87 12.46
N GLU A 239 13.04 16.18 11.39
CA GLU A 239 13.78 16.19 10.13
C GLU A 239 13.96 17.61 9.59
N ARG A 240 12.90 18.42 9.60
CA ARG A 240 12.93 19.78 9.02
C ARG A 240 13.70 20.78 9.88
N MET A 241 13.69 20.60 11.20
CA MET A 241 14.53 21.41 12.09
C MET A 241 16.01 21.21 11.80
N SER A 242 16.43 19.99 11.45
CA SER A 242 17.82 19.70 11.08
C SER A 242 18.27 20.38 9.77
N GLN A 243 17.31 20.80 8.93
CA GLN A 243 17.53 21.43 7.63
C GLN A 243 17.63 22.98 7.70
N GLY A 244 17.60 23.58 8.89
CA GLY A 244 18.01 24.99 9.11
C GLY A 244 16.91 26.04 9.24
N ASN A 245 15.63 25.66 9.33
CA ASN A 245 14.51 26.61 9.42
C ASN A 245 14.07 26.85 10.89
N ASN A 246 14.93 27.49 11.69
CA ASN A 246 14.75 27.65 13.16
C ASN A 246 13.75 28.75 13.58
N ASP A 247 13.31 29.63 12.68
CA ASP A 247 12.44 30.77 13.04
C ASP A 247 10.97 30.39 13.32
N LEU A 248 10.57 29.15 13.05
CA LEU A 248 9.17 28.75 12.98
C LEU A 248 8.58 28.18 14.28
N LEU A 249 9.40 27.96 15.32
CA LEU A 249 8.97 27.45 16.64
C LEU A 249 8.28 28.48 17.54
N ARG A 250 8.27 29.77 17.17
CA ARG A 250 7.73 30.85 18.02
C ARG A 250 6.20 30.83 18.23
N GLY A 251 5.47 29.83 17.71
CA GLY A 251 4.02 29.75 17.82
C GLY A 251 3.46 28.35 18.08
N ILE A 252 4.28 27.42 18.58
CA ILE A 252 3.86 26.04 18.93
C ILE A 252 3.93 25.79 20.46
N ALA A 253 4.27 26.82 21.25
CA ALA A 253 4.24 26.76 22.72
C ALA A 253 2.94 27.31 23.29
#